data_AF-A0A7K0SK51-F1
#
_entry.id   AF-A0A7K0SK51-F1
#
_cell.length_a   1.000
_cell.length_b   1.000
_cell.length_c   1.000
_cell.angle_alpha   90.00
_cell.angle_beta   90.00
_cell.angle_gamma   90.00
#
_symmetry.space_group_name_H-M   'P 1'
#
loop_
_entity.id
_entity.type
_entity.pdbx_description
1 polymer ?
#
loop_
_entity_poly.entity_id
_entity_poly.type
_entity_poly.pdbx_seq_one_letter_code
_entity_poly.pdbx_strand_id
1 'polypeptide(L)'
;AAIIGEKVELRRVVKIAGSQFAVYLHRTSKDLPPQVGVVVAYEGKDEETARAIAQHISFADPQYLTKDEVPADAVEAERRIVEEISRGEGKPEAALPKIVEGRLGAFFKQVALLEQDYARDNKLTITQVLAQAGLTVSGFARFKVGA
;
A
#
# COMPACT_ATOMS: atom_id res chain seq x y z
N ALA A 1 -3.76 -30.05 -30.42
CA ALA A 1 -2.81 -28.91 -30.48
C ALA A 1 -3.23 -27.89 -29.43
N ALA A 2 -2.29 -27.33 -28.66
CA ALA A 2 -2.58 -26.16 -27.82
C ALA A 2 -2.82 -24.95 -28.74
N ILE A 3 -3.96 -24.28 -28.60
CA ILE A 3 -4.48 -23.30 -29.59
C ILE A 3 -3.63 -22.01 -29.63
N ILE A 4 -2.95 -21.66 -28.53
CA ILE A 4 -2.30 -20.35 -28.35
C ILE A 4 -0.78 -20.39 -28.59
N GLY A 5 -0.11 -21.54 -28.40
CA GLY A 5 1.34 -21.68 -28.60
C GLY A 5 2.23 -20.97 -27.56
N GLU A 6 1.64 -20.31 -26.56
CA GLU A 6 2.34 -19.62 -25.47
C GLU A 6 2.23 -20.36 -24.13
N LYS A 7 3.18 -20.11 -23.22
CA LYS A 7 3.14 -20.63 -21.84
C LYS A 7 2.14 -19.82 -21.02
N VAL A 8 1.04 -20.45 -20.61
CA VAL A 8 0.03 -19.84 -19.74
C VAL A 8 0.00 -20.56 -18.40
N GLU A 9 0.25 -19.84 -17.32
CA GLU A 9 0.26 -20.37 -15.96
C GLU A 9 -0.47 -19.44 -15.00
N LEU A 10 -1.19 -20.04 -14.05
CA LEU A 10 -1.77 -19.31 -12.92
C LEU A 10 -0.65 -18.99 -11.92
N ARG A 11 -0.14 -17.75 -11.95
CA ARG A 11 1.00 -17.36 -11.10
C ARG A 11 0.63 -17.20 -9.63
N ARG A 12 -0.45 -16.47 -9.33
CA ARG A 12 -0.85 -16.10 -7.97
C ARG A 12 -2.37 -15.94 -7.88
N VAL A 13 -2.94 -16.30 -6.73
CA VAL A 13 -4.34 -16.06 -6.38
C VAL A 13 -4.38 -15.58 -4.93
N VAL A 14 -5.25 -14.61 -4.65
CA VAL A 14 -5.56 -14.21 -3.28
C VAL A 14 -7.07 -14.12 -3.13
N LYS A 15 -7.56 -14.44 -1.95
CA LYS A 15 -8.96 -14.28 -1.57
C LYS A 15 -9.03 -13.22 -0.48
N ILE A 16 -9.87 -12.21 -0.68
CA ILE A 16 -10.20 -11.22 0.34
C ILE A 16 -11.64 -11.48 0.80
N ALA A 17 -11.86 -11.47 2.11
CA ALA A 17 -13.19 -11.59 2.71
C ALA A 17 -13.69 -10.20 3.15
N GLY A 18 -15.00 -9.98 3.05
CA GLY A 18 -15.65 -8.72 3.39
C GLY A 18 -17.11 -8.71 2.94
N SER A 19 -17.87 -7.73 3.42
CA SER A 19 -19.27 -7.52 3.03
C SER A 19 -19.43 -6.77 1.71
N GLN A 20 -18.54 -5.82 1.43
CA GLN A 20 -18.54 -4.99 0.23
C GLN A 20 -17.12 -4.91 -0.34
N PHE A 21 -17.04 -4.72 -1.65
CA PHE A 21 -15.77 -4.69 -2.37
C PHE A 21 -15.72 -3.54 -3.37
N ALA A 22 -14.64 -2.76 -3.33
CA ALA A 22 -14.31 -1.80 -4.36
C ALA A 22 -13.21 -2.40 -5.25
N VAL A 23 -13.43 -2.40 -6.57
CA VAL A 23 -12.47 -2.93 -7.55
C VAL A 23 -12.00 -1.82 -8.46
N TYR A 24 -10.68 -1.75 -8.67
CA TYR A 24 -10.08 -0.82 -9.63
C TYR A 24 -9.07 -1.53 -10.53
N LEU A 25 -9.20 -1.28 -11.83
CA LEU A 25 -8.34 -1.82 -12.88
C LEU A 25 -7.65 -0.65 -13.59
N HIS A 26 -6.35 -0.54 -13.41
CA HIS A 26 -5.54 0.53 -13.98
C HIS A 26 -4.84 0.08 -15.26
N ARG A 27 -4.94 0.92 -16.31
CA ARG A 27 -4.17 0.78 -17.54
C ARG A 27 -2.95 1.69 -17.47
N THR A 28 -1.77 1.09 -17.51
CA THR A 28 -0.48 1.80 -17.57
C THR A 28 -0.21 2.40 -18.95
N SER A 29 -0.85 1.86 -20.00
CA SER A 29 -0.86 2.38 -21.37
C SER A 29 -2.26 2.26 -21.95
N LYS A 30 -2.65 3.22 -22.79
CA LYS A 30 -3.97 3.24 -23.44
C LYS A 30 -4.19 2.03 -24.35
N ASP A 31 -3.11 1.52 -24.94
CA ASP A 31 -3.11 0.44 -25.93
C ASP A 31 -3.06 -0.96 -25.28
N LEU A 32 -2.90 -1.03 -23.95
CA LEU A 32 -2.80 -2.28 -23.22
C LEU A 32 -4.04 -2.53 -22.35
N PRO A 33 -4.38 -3.80 -22.09
CA PRO A 33 -5.37 -4.14 -21.07
C PRO A 33 -4.89 -3.65 -19.69
N PRO A 34 -5.79 -3.60 -18.68
CA PRO A 34 -5.38 -3.26 -17.33
C PRO A 34 -4.24 -4.16 -16.85
N GLN A 35 -3.16 -3.53 -16.36
CA GLN A 35 -1.98 -4.23 -15.88
C GLN A 35 -1.90 -4.24 -14.35
N VAL A 36 -2.65 -3.35 -13.69
CA VAL A 36 -2.77 -3.33 -12.23
C VAL A 36 -4.22 -3.53 -11.85
N GLY A 37 -4.48 -4.50 -10.98
CA GLY A 37 -5.79 -4.75 -10.40
C GLY A 37 -5.74 -4.62 -8.89
N VAL A 38 -6.77 -3.97 -8.33
CA VAL A 38 -6.94 -3.78 -6.90
C VAL A 38 -8.34 -4.21 -6.49
N VAL A 39 -8.43 -4.94 -5.39
CA VAL A 39 -9.68 -5.22 -4.67
C VAL A 39 -9.52 -4.71 -3.25
N VAL A 40 -10.51 -3.97 -2.74
CA VAL A 40 -10.55 -3.47 -1.37
C VAL A 40 -11.82 -3.98 -0.72
N ALA A 41 -11.71 -4.70 0.40
CA ALA A 41 -12.85 -5.04 1.24
C ALA A 41 -13.13 -3.90 2.22
N TYR A 42 -14.38 -3.46 2.28
CA TYR A 42 -14.76 -2.33 3.11
C TYR A 42 -16.18 -2.44 3.68
N GLU A 43 -16.46 -1.60 4.66
CA GLU A 43 -17.77 -1.32 5.24
C GLU A 43 -18.08 0.17 5.15
N GLY A 44 -19.38 0.51 5.06
CA GLY A 44 -19.87 1.88 4.89
C GLY A 44 -20.72 2.04 3.62
N LYS A 45 -21.07 3.28 3.25
CA LYS A 45 -21.98 3.57 2.11
C LYS A 45 -21.38 4.46 1.02
N ASP A 46 -20.21 5.05 1.26
CA ASP A 46 -19.54 5.93 0.29
C ASP A 46 -18.71 5.11 -0.70
N GLU A 47 -19.37 4.57 -1.72
CA GLU A 47 -18.73 3.77 -2.77
C GLU A 47 -17.70 4.57 -3.58
N GLU A 48 -17.89 5.88 -3.72
CA GLU A 48 -16.98 6.75 -4.46
C GLU A 48 -15.64 6.85 -3.73
N THR A 49 -15.65 7.13 -2.43
CA THR A 49 -14.44 7.15 -1.61
C THR A 49 -13.80 5.76 -1.57
N ALA A 50 -14.57 4.67 -1.41
CA ALA A 50 -14.03 3.31 -1.44
C ALA A 50 -13.29 3.01 -2.76
N ARG A 51 -13.87 3.41 -3.91
CA ARG A 51 -13.23 3.29 -5.21
C ARG A 51 -11.99 4.18 -5.32
N ALA A 52 -12.00 5.38 -4.73
CA ALA A 52 -10.85 6.26 -4.71
C ALA A 52 -9.69 5.70 -3.85
N ILE A 53 -10.00 4.97 -2.78
CA ILE A 53 -9.00 4.22 -2.01
C ILE A 53 -8.40 3.09 -2.86
N ALA A 54 -9.20 2.34 -3.62
CA ALA A 54 -8.68 1.34 -4.55
C ALA A 54 -7.74 1.95 -5.62
N GLN A 55 -8.04 3.16 -6.09
CA GLN A 55 -7.15 3.91 -6.98
C GLN A 55 -5.85 4.32 -6.29
N HIS A 56 -5.94 4.81 -5.05
CA HIS A 56 -4.76 5.16 -4.25
C HIS A 56 -3.85 3.94 -4.11
N ILE A 57 -4.37 2.79 -3.68
CA ILE A 57 -3.60 1.53 -3.54
C ILE A 57 -2.93 1.15 -4.85
N SER A 58 -3.60 1.31 -6.01
CA SER A 58 -3.02 0.95 -7.30
C SER A 58 -1.72 1.71 -7.60
N PHE A 59 -1.65 2.97 -7.17
CA PHE A 59 -0.51 3.87 -7.33
C PHE A 59 0.51 3.72 -6.20
N ALA A 60 0.06 3.84 -4.94
CA ALA A 60 0.91 3.93 -3.75
C ALA A 60 1.53 2.58 -3.32
N ASP A 61 0.98 1.46 -3.80
CA ASP A 61 1.51 0.12 -3.58
C ASP A 61 1.80 -0.23 -2.10
N PRO A 62 0.87 0.02 -1.16
CA PRO A 62 1.04 -0.46 0.21
C PRO A 62 1.14 -1.99 0.23
N GLN A 63 1.97 -2.51 1.12
CA GLN A 63 2.16 -3.94 1.34
C GLN A 63 1.34 -4.46 2.52
N TYR A 64 0.99 -3.58 3.46
CA TYR A 64 0.27 -3.89 4.69
C TYR A 64 -0.92 -2.95 4.87
N LEU A 65 -1.95 -3.37 5.61
CA LEU A 65 -3.06 -2.48 5.94
C LEU A 65 -2.65 -1.50 7.04
N THR A 66 -2.05 -2.02 8.11
CA THR A 66 -1.63 -1.25 9.29
C THR A 66 -0.13 -1.39 9.52
N LYS A 67 0.46 -0.46 10.28
CA LYS A 67 1.87 -0.57 10.67
C LYS A 67 2.16 -1.79 11.56
N ASP A 68 1.15 -2.26 12.29
CA ASP A 68 1.29 -3.39 13.22
C ASP A 68 1.37 -4.74 12.49
N GLU A 69 0.93 -4.78 11.23
CA GLU A 69 1.09 -5.95 10.35
C GLU A 69 2.49 -6.05 9.73
N VAL A 70 3.32 -5.02 9.87
CA VAL A 70 4.69 -5.03 9.33
C VAL A 70 5.55 -5.98 10.17
N PRO A 71 6.23 -6.96 9.55
CA PRO A 71 7.09 -7.89 10.27
C PRO A 71 8.17 -7.18 11.09
N ALA A 72 8.36 -7.62 12.33
CA ALA A 72 9.31 -6.99 13.26
C ALA A 72 10.76 -7.03 12.74
N ASP A 73 11.14 -8.08 12.02
CA ASP A 73 12.44 -8.20 11.36
C ASP A 73 12.64 -7.16 10.26
N ALA A 74 11.59 -6.84 9.49
CA ALA A 74 11.64 -5.76 8.50
C ALA A 74 11.79 -4.38 9.16
N VAL A 75 11.07 -4.12 10.26
CA VAL A 75 11.18 -2.88 11.03
C VAL A 75 12.59 -2.71 11.61
N GLU A 76 13.15 -3.77 12.19
CA GLU A 76 14.49 -3.73 12.77
C GLU A 76 15.59 -3.65 11.71
N ALA A 77 15.40 -4.28 10.54
CA ALA A 77 16.30 -4.11 9.40
C ALA A 77 16.32 -2.64 8.93
N GLU A 78 15.15 -2.03 8.74
CA GLU A 78 15.05 -0.62 8.36
C GLU A 78 15.67 0.31 9.41
N ARG A 79 15.44 0.02 10.70
CA ARG A 79 16.05 0.77 11.81
C ARG A 79 17.58 0.80 11.71
N ARG A 80 18.20 -0.36 11.48
CA ARG A 80 19.67 -0.48 11.35
C ARG A 80 20.18 0.30 10.15
N ILE A 81 19.53 0.13 8.99
CA ILE A 81 19.87 0.86 7.76
C ILE A 81 19.84 2.37 8.01
N VAL A 82 18.77 2.86 8.61
CA VAL A 82 18.58 4.27 8.91
C VAL A 82 19.62 4.81 9.90
N GLU A 83 19.94 4.05 10.94
CA GLU A 83 20.95 4.41 11.93
C GLU A 83 22.34 4.50 11.30
N GLU A 84 22.73 3.49 10.52
CA GLU A 84 24.00 3.45 9.80
C GLU A 84 24.15 4.62 8.82
N ILE A 85 23.11 4.91 8.03
CA ILE A 85 23.09 6.07 7.12
C ILE A 85 23.24 7.36 7.91
N SER A 86 22.47 7.54 8.99
CA SER A 86 22.47 8.79 9.77
C SER A 86 23.80 9.02 10.49
N ARG A 87 24.44 7.96 10.98
CA ARG A 87 25.80 8.02 11.54
C ARG A 87 26.83 8.35 10.46
N GLY A 88 26.72 7.73 9.28
CA GLY A 88 27.59 8.01 8.13
C GLY A 88 27.46 9.44 7.59
N GLU A 89 26.27 10.05 7.72
CA GLU A 89 26.02 11.47 7.44
C GLU A 89 26.59 12.43 8.51
N GLY A 90 27.22 11.91 9.57
CA GLY A 90 27.82 12.71 10.64
C GLY A 90 26.80 13.38 11.58
N LYS A 91 25.58 12.84 11.69
CA LYS A 91 24.57 13.37 12.62
C LYS A 91 25.01 13.14 14.08
N PRO A 92 24.72 14.06 15.02
CA PRO A 92 25.08 13.88 16.42
C PRO A 92 24.42 12.64 17.04
N GLU A 93 25.18 11.83 17.80
CA GLU A 93 24.68 10.62 18.49
C GLU A 93 23.43 10.90 19.34
N ALA A 94 23.39 12.04 20.04
CA ALA A 94 22.23 12.45 20.85
C ALA A 94 20.95 12.70 20.02
N ALA A 95 21.08 13.00 18.73
CA ALA A 95 19.95 13.22 17.83
C ALA A 95 19.54 11.95 17.06
N LEU A 96 20.39 10.91 17.01
CA LEU A 96 20.14 9.70 16.24
C LEU A 96 18.80 9.02 16.58
N PRO A 97 18.43 8.80 17.86
CA PRO A 97 17.16 8.13 18.19
C PRO A 97 15.94 8.82 17.56
N LYS A 98 15.91 10.15 17.62
CA LYS A 98 14.81 10.96 17.05
C LYS A 98 14.81 10.94 15.51
N ILE A 99 15.98 10.94 14.90
CA ILE A 99 16.12 10.85 13.44
C ILE A 99 15.63 9.49 12.95
N VAL A 100 16.04 8.42 13.64
CA VAL A 100 15.65 7.04 13.34
C VAL A 100 14.14 6.89 13.47
N GLU A 101 13.54 7.38 14.54
CA GLU A 101 12.09 7.35 14.74
C GLU A 101 11.33 8.07 13.61
N GLY A 102 11.79 9.27 13.21
CA GLY A 102 11.16 10.01 12.11
C GLY A 102 11.25 9.30 10.76
N ARG A 103 12.40 8.68 10.47
CA ARG A 103 12.61 7.91 9.23
C ARG A 103 11.85 6.58 9.23
N LEU A 104 11.71 5.91 10.37
CA LEU A 104 10.82 4.75 10.52
C LEU A 104 9.35 5.14 10.31
N GLY A 105 8.94 6.32 10.80
CA GLY A 105 7.63 6.88 10.48
C GLY A 105 7.41 7.01 8.96
N ALA A 106 8.41 7.52 8.22
CA ALA A 106 8.34 7.60 6.76
C ALA A 106 8.30 6.22 6.09
N PHE A 107 9.00 5.22 6.63
CA PHE A 107 8.92 3.84 6.15
C PHE A 107 7.49 3.28 6.30
N PHE A 108 6.86 3.46 7.46
CA PHE A 108 5.46 3.03 7.65
C PHE A 108 4.51 3.72 6.68
N LYS A 109 4.69 5.03 6.43
CA LYS A 109 3.95 5.74 5.39
C LYS A 109 4.16 5.21 3.97
N GLN A 110 5.24 4.47 3.70
CA GLN A 110 5.43 3.84 2.39
C GLN A 110 4.73 2.49 2.30
N VAL A 111 4.79 1.68 3.36
CA VAL A 111 4.39 0.27 3.30
C VAL A 111 3.00 -0.03 3.88
N ALA A 112 2.46 0.82 4.75
CA ALA A 112 1.18 0.60 5.44
C ALA A 112 0.10 1.58 4.94
N LEU A 113 -1.01 1.05 4.41
CA LEU A 113 -2.07 1.82 3.79
C LEU A 113 -2.65 2.89 4.73
N LEU A 114 -2.95 2.54 5.99
CA LEU A 114 -3.60 3.48 6.90
C LEU A 114 -2.70 4.64 7.35
N GLU A 115 -1.38 4.48 7.20
CA GLU A 115 -0.38 5.51 7.49
C GLU A 115 -0.10 6.43 6.30
N GLN A 116 -0.46 5.99 5.08
CA GLN A 116 -0.19 6.73 3.84
C GLN A 116 -0.89 8.08 3.81
N ASP A 117 -0.19 9.07 3.25
CA ASP A 117 -0.79 10.34 2.84
C ASP A 117 -1.64 10.09 1.57
N TYR A 118 -2.83 10.66 1.52
CA TYR A 118 -3.78 10.38 0.44
C TYR A 118 -3.34 11.01 -0.88
N ALA A 119 -3.27 10.20 -1.93
CA ALA A 119 -2.73 10.62 -3.22
C ALA A 119 -3.50 11.77 -3.91
N ARG A 120 -4.79 11.97 -3.58
CA ARG A 120 -5.58 13.10 -4.12
C ARG A 120 -5.50 14.36 -3.27
N ASP A 121 -5.21 14.22 -1.97
CA ASP A 121 -5.00 15.33 -1.04
C ASP A 121 -4.00 14.92 0.03
N ASN A 122 -2.74 15.31 -0.17
CA ASN A 122 -1.63 14.94 0.71
C ASN A 122 -1.67 15.62 2.09
N LYS A 123 -2.68 16.45 2.37
CA LYS A 123 -2.93 17.00 3.70
C LYS A 123 -3.68 16.00 4.59
N LEU A 124 -4.32 14.99 4.00
CA LEU A 124 -5.08 13.98 4.70
C LEU A 124 -4.35 12.63 4.64
N THR A 125 -4.37 11.88 5.74
CA THR A 125 -4.01 10.46 5.72
C THR A 125 -5.17 9.61 5.25
N ILE A 126 -4.89 8.40 4.78
CA ILE A 126 -5.95 7.43 4.42
C ILE A 126 -6.91 7.19 5.60
N THR A 127 -6.38 7.06 6.82
CA THR A 127 -7.21 6.94 8.03
C THR A 127 -8.20 8.10 8.17
N GLN A 128 -7.76 9.34 7.93
CA GLN A 128 -8.63 10.51 8.03
C GLN A 128 -9.70 10.52 6.93
N VAL A 129 -9.33 10.16 5.70
CA VAL A 129 -10.26 10.07 4.56
C VAL A 129 -11.35 9.02 4.84
N LEU A 130 -10.97 7.84 5.32
CA LEU A 130 -11.91 6.77 5.68
C LEU A 130 -12.85 7.21 6.80
N ALA A 131 -12.31 7.83 7.86
CA ALA A 131 -13.10 8.31 8.98
C ALA A 131 -14.13 9.38 8.56
N GLN A 132 -13.73 10.34 7.72
CA GLN A 132 -14.62 11.40 7.21
C GLN A 132 -15.75 10.83 6.33
N ALA A 133 -15.46 9.77 5.56
CA ALA A 133 -16.43 9.09 4.71
C ALA A 133 -17.28 8.04 5.46
N GLY A 134 -17.02 7.80 6.74
CA GLY A 134 -17.68 6.74 7.51
C GLY A 134 -17.39 5.34 6.96
N LEU A 135 -16.18 5.13 6.45
CA LEU A 135 -15.73 3.87 5.87
C LEU A 135 -14.73 3.16 6.80
N THR A 136 -14.71 1.83 6.74
CA THR A 136 -13.65 1.00 7.31
C THR A 136 -13.14 0.05 6.24
N VAL A 137 -11.82 -0.13 6.15
CA VAL A 137 -11.19 -1.10 5.24
C VAL A 137 -10.70 -2.27 6.08
N SER A 138 -11.11 -3.48 5.71
CA SER A 138 -10.73 -4.72 6.42
C SER A 138 -9.61 -5.50 5.72
N GLY A 139 -9.29 -5.13 4.47
CA GLY A 139 -8.22 -5.76 3.72
C GLY A 139 -8.22 -5.33 2.26
N PHE A 140 -7.11 -5.56 1.58
CA PHE A 140 -7.00 -5.30 0.15
C PHE A 140 -6.06 -6.29 -0.51
N ALA A 141 -6.13 -6.34 -1.84
CA ALA A 141 -5.21 -7.06 -2.69
C ALA A 141 -4.82 -6.17 -3.86
N ARG A 142 -3.53 -6.12 -4.18
CA ARG A 142 -3.01 -5.45 -5.37
C ARG A 142 -2.17 -6.42 -6.19
N PHE A 143 -2.46 -6.49 -7.48
CA PHE A 143 -1.73 -7.31 -8.44
C PHE A 143 -1.23 -6.41 -9.56
N LYS A 144 0.03 -6.56 -9.94
CA LYS A 144 0.62 -5.95 -11.12
C LYS A 144 1.19 -7.05 -12.01
N VAL A 145 0.82 -7.04 -13.29
CA VAL A 145 1.34 -8.00 -14.27
C VAL A 145 2.87 -7.87 -14.33
N GLY A 146 3.56 -9.00 -14.23
CA GLY A 146 5.03 -9.06 -14.26
C GLY A 146 5.73 -8.81 -12.92
N ALA A 147 5.06 -8.22 -11.92
CA ALA A 147 5.61 -8.08 -10.56
C ALA A 147 5.66 -9.42 -9.83
#